data_AF-A0A2V9HMH8-F1
#
_entry.id   AF-A0A2V9HMH8-F1
#
_cell.length_a   1.000
_cell.length_b   1.000
_cell.length_c   1.000
_cell.angle_alpha   90.00
_cell.angle_beta   90.00
_cell.angle_gamma   90.00
#
_symmetry.space_group_name_H-M   'P 1'
#
loop_
_entity.id
_entity.type
_entity.pdbx_description
1 polymer ?
#
loop_
_entity_poly.entity_id
_entity_poly.type
_entity_poly.pdbx_seq_one_letter_code
_entity_poly.pdbx_strand_id
1 'polypeptide(L)'
;EDILRQYEQSLEHDSEVKSWGRWNWSFHSALYAPANRPVMLSFLKKLNINCDRYTRLHLVFTRDLHRAGQAHRELLDVCKTKDPELASAALWKHITDAGEYLKEFIKRHREQHS
;
A
#
# COMPACT_ATOMS: atom_id res chain seq x y z
N GLU A 1 -11.24 -2.54 -9.67
CA GLU A 1 -10.26 -2.23 -10.73
C GLU A 1 -10.11 -0.73 -10.94
N ASP A 2 -11.20 0.03 -11.07
CA ASP A 2 -11.13 1.49 -11.28
C ASP A 2 -10.35 2.27 -10.21
N ILE A 3 -10.52 1.92 -8.93
CA ILE A 3 -9.76 2.53 -7.82
C ILE A 3 -8.24 2.36 -8.03
N LEU A 4 -7.82 1.18 -8.49
CA LEU A 4 -6.40 0.91 -8.73
C LEU A 4 -5.89 1.72 -9.92
N ARG A 5 -6.67 1.81 -11.01
CA ARG A 5 -6.30 2.64 -12.17
C ARG A 5 -6.14 4.12 -11.79
N GLN A 6 -7.07 4.66 -11.00
CA GLN A 6 -6.98 6.05 -10.53
C GLN A 6 -5.80 6.26 -9.59
N TYR A 7 -5.49 5.26 -8.76
CA TYR A 7 -4.31 5.31 -7.92
C TYR A 7 -3.02 5.37 -8.76
N GLU A 8 -2.88 4.49 -9.75
CA GLU A 8 -1.70 4.45 -10.62
C GLU A 8 -1.52 5.75 -11.41
N GLN A 9 -2.59 6.29 -11.98
CA GLN A 9 -2.55 7.61 -12.62
C GLN A 9 -2.10 8.70 -11.64
N SER A 10 -2.56 8.65 -10.40
CA SER A 10 -2.19 9.62 -9.38
C SER A 10 -0.71 9.54 -9.00
N LEU A 11 -0.14 8.32 -8.99
CA LEU A 11 1.28 8.08 -8.80
C LEU A 11 2.09 8.67 -9.97
N GLU A 12 1.69 8.41 -11.22
CA GLU A 12 2.41 8.87 -12.43
C GLU A 12 2.47 10.39 -12.59
N HIS A 13 1.41 11.10 -12.22
CA HIS A 13 1.30 12.55 -12.44
C HIS A 13 1.82 13.38 -11.27
N ASP A 14 2.47 12.74 -10.28
CA ASP A 14 2.93 13.35 -9.02
C ASP A 14 1.84 14.21 -8.33
N SER A 15 0.59 13.84 -8.61
CA SER A 15 -0.60 14.64 -8.32
C SER A 15 -0.89 14.60 -6.82
N GLU A 16 -0.35 15.59 -6.11
CA GLU A 16 -0.40 15.74 -4.66
C GLU A 16 -0.05 14.45 -3.90
N VAL A 17 1.17 14.36 -3.36
CA VAL A 17 1.60 13.32 -2.39
C VAL A 17 0.56 13.05 -1.26
N LYS A 18 -0.32 14.02 -0.97
CA LYS A 18 -1.46 13.89 -0.04
C LYS A 18 -2.54 12.91 -0.52
N SER A 19 -2.74 12.77 -1.81
CA SER A 19 -3.76 11.92 -2.42
C SER A 19 -3.38 10.43 -2.37
N TRP A 20 -2.09 10.10 -2.40
CA TRP A 20 -1.59 8.73 -2.43
C TRP A 20 -2.04 7.90 -1.23
N GLY A 21 -2.01 8.49 -0.02
CA GLY A 21 -2.50 7.82 1.19
C GLY A 21 -3.98 7.47 1.11
N ARG A 22 -4.79 8.38 0.53
CA ARG A 22 -6.22 8.17 0.31
C ARG A 22 -6.45 7.03 -0.69
N TRP A 23 -5.73 7.03 -1.81
CA TRP A 23 -5.87 5.98 -2.83
C TRP A 23 -5.41 4.61 -2.34
N ASN A 24 -4.29 4.56 -1.61
CA ASN A 24 -3.83 3.35 -0.93
C ASN A 24 -4.91 2.78 0.00
N TRP A 25 -5.50 3.62 0.86
CA TRP A 25 -6.60 3.19 1.72
C TRP A 25 -7.83 2.73 0.94
N SER A 26 -8.25 3.48 -0.08
CA SER A 26 -9.40 3.12 -0.92
C SER A 26 -9.21 1.75 -1.58
N PHE A 27 -8.01 1.45 -2.08
CA PHE A 27 -7.69 0.16 -2.66
C PHE A 27 -7.83 -0.97 -1.63
N HIS A 28 -7.11 -0.89 -0.51
CA HIS A 28 -7.14 -1.93 0.52
C HIS A 28 -8.53 -2.12 1.13
N SER A 29 -9.22 -1.04 1.45
CA SER A 29 -10.56 -1.11 2.05
C SER A 29 -11.60 -1.71 1.10
N ALA A 30 -11.46 -1.51 -0.22
CA ALA A 30 -12.31 -2.19 -1.21
C ALA A 30 -12.10 -3.70 -1.22
N LEU A 31 -10.87 -4.18 -1.02
CA LEU A 31 -10.58 -5.62 -0.87
C LEU A 31 -11.17 -6.20 0.42
N TYR A 32 -11.21 -5.42 1.50
CA TYR A 32 -11.71 -5.87 2.80
C TYR A 32 -13.23 -5.79 2.96
N ALA A 33 -13.89 -4.87 2.24
CA ALA A 33 -15.32 -4.61 2.39
C ALA A 33 -16.21 -5.87 2.27
N PRO A 34 -15.97 -6.81 1.35
CA PRO A 34 -16.79 -8.03 1.21
C PRO A 34 -16.79 -8.94 2.45
N ALA A 35 -15.79 -8.83 3.33
CA ALA A 35 -15.73 -9.63 4.56
C ALA A 35 -16.84 -9.26 5.58
N ASN A 36 -17.51 -8.11 5.40
CA ASN A 36 -18.60 -7.63 6.24
C ASN A 36 -18.26 -7.59 7.75
N ARG A 37 -17.05 -7.12 8.08
CA ARG A 37 -16.56 -6.95 9.46
C ARG A 37 -16.34 -5.46 9.77
N PRO A 38 -17.39 -4.67 10.03
CA PRO A 38 -17.29 -3.20 10.15
C PRO A 38 -16.40 -2.73 11.31
N VAL A 39 -16.40 -3.46 12.44
CA VAL A 39 -15.52 -3.17 13.59
C VAL A 39 -14.05 -3.34 13.22
N MET A 40 -13.71 -4.45 12.55
CA MET A 40 -12.36 -4.71 12.08
C MET A 40 -11.93 -3.67 11.03
N LEU A 41 -12.79 -3.36 10.06
CA LEU A 41 -12.49 -2.36 9.03
C LEU A 41 -12.22 -0.97 9.64
N SER A 42 -12.96 -0.60 10.70
CA SER A 42 -12.73 0.64 11.45
C SER A 42 -11.39 0.63 12.18
N PHE A 43 -10.98 -0.52 12.73
CA PHE A 43 -9.66 -0.68 13.35
C PHE A 43 -8.53 -0.59 12.31
N LEU A 44 -8.66 -1.27 11.17
CA LEU A 44 -7.71 -1.20 10.06
C LEU A 44 -7.56 0.23 9.53
N LYS A 45 -8.64 1.02 9.49
CA LYS A 45 -8.58 2.44 9.09
C LYS A 45 -7.71 3.26 10.04
N LYS A 46 -7.84 3.05 11.36
CA LYS A 46 -7.02 3.74 12.36
C LYS A 46 -5.55 3.37 12.21
N LEU A 47 -5.25 2.08 12.03
CA LEU A 47 -3.89 1.60 11.76
C LEU A 47 -3.32 2.24 10.49
N ASN A 48 -4.10 2.26 9.40
CA ASN A 48 -3.68 2.85 8.14
C ASN A 48 -3.35 4.35 8.29
N ILE A 49 -4.19 5.14 8.96
CA ILE A 49 -3.94 6.56 9.23
C ILE A 49 -2.65 6.77 10.03
N ASN A 50 -2.39 5.93 11.03
CA ASN A 50 -1.17 6.02 11.83
C ASN A 50 0.08 5.65 11.00
N CYS A 51 -0.06 4.72 10.05
CA CYS A 51 1.02 4.27 9.19
C CYS A 51 1.22 5.12 7.92
N ASP A 52 0.22 5.92 7.55
CA ASP A 52 0.16 6.66 6.28
C ASP A 52 1.37 7.59 6.05
N ARG A 53 1.91 8.21 7.11
CA ARG A 53 3.16 8.99 7.01
C ARG A 53 4.35 8.14 6.52
N TYR A 54 4.43 6.88 6.91
CA TYR A 54 5.48 5.95 6.51
C TYR A 54 5.24 5.41 5.11
N THR A 55 3.98 5.14 4.75
CA THR A 55 3.60 4.76 3.38
C THR A 55 3.96 5.87 2.38
N ARG A 56 3.67 7.12 2.69
CA ARG A 56 4.11 8.26 1.86
C ARG A 56 5.62 8.37 1.77
N LEU A 57 6.32 8.20 2.89
CA LEU A 57 7.78 8.24 2.94
C LEU A 57 8.38 7.17 2.01
N HIS A 58 7.85 5.96 2.07
CA HIS A 58 8.22 4.87 1.18
C HIS A 58 8.00 5.26 -0.29
N LEU A 59 6.81 5.74 -0.67
CA LEU A 59 6.48 6.10 -2.06
C LEU A 59 7.34 7.25 -2.61
N VAL A 60 7.61 8.29 -1.80
CA VAL A 60 8.44 9.43 -2.21
C VAL A 60 9.89 9.00 -2.44
N PHE A 61 10.43 8.15 -1.57
CA PHE A 61 11.86 7.80 -1.60
C PHE A 61 12.20 6.60 -2.46
N THR A 62 11.28 5.68 -2.69
CA THR A 62 11.51 4.65 -3.70
C THR A 62 11.61 5.29 -5.07
N ARG A 63 10.85 6.38 -5.33
CA ARG A 63 10.53 6.87 -6.68
C ARG A 63 10.10 5.74 -7.63
N ASP A 64 9.72 4.60 -7.06
CA ASP A 64 9.42 3.36 -7.76
C ASP A 64 7.90 3.20 -7.75
N LEU A 65 7.26 4.27 -8.24
CA LEU A 65 5.83 4.41 -8.37
C LEU A 65 5.27 3.30 -9.27
N HIS A 66 6.06 2.86 -10.25
CA HIS A 66 5.77 1.72 -11.11
C HIS A 66 5.71 0.42 -10.30
N ARG A 67 6.69 0.13 -9.43
CA ARG A 67 6.66 -1.06 -8.58
C ARG A 67 5.54 -1.03 -7.54
N ALA A 68 5.20 0.15 -7.03
CA ALA A 68 4.05 0.30 -6.13
C ALA A 68 2.72 -0.05 -6.84
N GLY A 69 2.51 0.44 -8.06
CA GLY A 69 1.35 0.06 -8.88
C GLY A 69 1.34 -1.45 -9.19
N GLN A 70 2.48 -1.99 -9.61
CA GLN A 70 2.62 -3.42 -9.92
C GLN A 70 2.29 -4.32 -8.72
N ALA A 71 2.82 -4.02 -7.53
CA ALA A 71 2.55 -4.83 -6.33
C ALA A 71 1.05 -4.87 -5.98
N HIS A 72 0.32 -3.77 -6.22
CA HIS A 72 -1.14 -3.75 -6.05
C HIS A 72 -1.88 -4.55 -7.12
N ARG A 73 -1.39 -4.56 -8.38
CA ARG A 73 -1.96 -5.43 -9.44
C ARG A 73 -1.79 -6.90 -9.08
N GLU A 74 -0.58 -7.30 -8.67
CA GLU A 74 -0.28 -8.67 -8.25
C GLU A 74 -1.19 -9.11 -7.10
N LEU A 75 -1.38 -8.24 -6.09
CA LEU A 75 -2.31 -8.51 -4.99
C LEU A 75 -3.76 -8.66 -5.48
N LEU A 76 -4.22 -7.78 -6.37
CA LEU A 76 -5.56 -7.87 -6.93
C LEU A 76 -5.77 -9.15 -7.76
N ASP A 77 -4.78 -9.54 -8.56
CA ASP A 77 -4.83 -10.74 -9.39
C ASP A 77 -4.86 -12.00 -8.53
N VAL A 78 -4.12 -12.03 -7.42
CA VAL A 78 -4.26 -13.07 -6.41
C VAL A 78 -5.67 -13.06 -5.80
N CYS A 79 -6.23 -11.90 -5.43
CA CYS A 79 -7.59 -11.86 -4.88
C CYS A 79 -8.65 -12.39 -5.87
N LYS A 80 -8.44 -12.24 -7.19
CA LYS A 80 -9.36 -12.75 -8.22
C LYS A 80 -9.42 -14.28 -8.28
N THR A 81 -8.40 -14.99 -7.79
CA THR A 81 -8.42 -16.46 -7.73
C THR A 81 -9.41 -16.99 -6.69
N LYS A 82 -9.89 -16.11 -5.79
CA LYS A 82 -10.81 -16.43 -4.68
C LYS A 82 -10.23 -17.46 -3.70
N ASP A 83 -8.91 -17.52 -3.62
CA ASP A 83 -8.16 -18.31 -2.63
C ASP A 83 -7.78 -17.40 -1.45
N PRO A 84 -8.46 -17.52 -0.28
CA PRO A 84 -8.23 -16.62 0.84
C PRO A 84 -6.87 -16.83 1.51
N GLU A 85 -6.33 -18.05 1.51
CA GLU A 85 -5.00 -18.36 2.01
C GLU A 85 -3.92 -17.68 1.16
N LEU A 86 -4.02 -17.81 -0.17
CA LEU A 86 -3.10 -17.18 -1.10
C LEU A 86 -3.20 -15.65 -1.04
N ALA A 87 -4.42 -15.10 -0.97
CA ALA A 87 -4.63 -13.66 -0.85
C ALA A 87 -4.06 -13.10 0.47
N SER A 88 -4.23 -13.83 1.58
CA SER A 88 -3.64 -13.46 2.87
C SER A 88 -2.12 -13.47 2.82
N ALA A 89 -1.51 -14.50 2.22
CA ALA A 89 -0.06 -14.60 2.06
C ALA A 89 0.50 -13.48 1.16
N ALA A 90 -0.18 -13.17 0.05
CA ALA A 90 0.21 -12.08 -0.84
C ALA A 90 0.12 -10.72 -0.16
N LEU A 91 -0.96 -10.47 0.61
CA LEU A 91 -1.13 -9.24 1.38
C LEU A 91 -0.05 -9.09 2.44
N TRP A 92 0.25 -10.16 3.18
CA TRP A 92 1.32 -10.18 4.18
C TRP A 92 2.65 -9.76 3.55
N LYS A 93 3.04 -10.46 2.47
CA LYS A 93 4.27 -10.16 1.73
C LYS A 93 4.32 -8.71 1.27
N HIS A 94 3.25 -8.22 0.66
CA HIS A 94 3.14 -6.85 0.17
C HIS A 94 3.41 -5.81 1.28
N ILE A 95 2.79 -5.97 2.45
CA ILE A 95 2.95 -5.05 3.59
C ILE A 95 4.37 -5.15 4.17
N THR A 96 4.90 -6.37 4.35
CA THR A 96 6.22 -6.56 4.95
C THR A 96 7.34 -6.07 4.05
N ASP A 97 7.26 -6.30 2.73
CA ASP A 97 8.27 -5.85 1.78
C ASP A 97 8.39 -4.32 1.77
N ALA A 98 7.25 -3.60 1.78
CA ALA A 98 7.24 -2.15 1.87
C ALA A 98 7.86 -1.64 3.19
N GLY A 99 7.55 -2.33 4.30
CA GLY A 99 8.10 -2.02 5.62
C GLY A 99 9.62 -2.24 5.72
N GLU A 100 10.11 -3.39 5.27
CA GLU A 100 11.55 -3.70 5.26
C GLU A 100 12.33 -2.75 4.35
N TYR A 101 11.80 -2.42 3.17
CA TYR A 101 12.40 -1.41 2.31
C TYR A 101 12.58 -0.07 3.04
N LEU A 102 11.52 0.40 3.72
CA LEU A 102 11.57 1.67 4.42
C LEU A 102 12.58 1.65 5.58
N LYS A 103 12.65 0.55 6.34
CA LYS A 103 13.65 0.37 7.40
C LYS A 103 15.08 0.46 6.85
N GLU A 104 15.36 -0.28 5.78
CA GLU A 104 16.68 -0.27 5.13
C GLU A 104 17.04 1.11 4.57
N PHE A 105 16.08 1.80 3.98
CA PHE A 105 16.27 3.18 3.51
C PHE A 105 16.63 4.12 4.67
N ILE A 106 15.86 4.11 5.77
CA ILE A 106 16.11 4.97 6.93
C ILE A 106 17.48 4.68 7.55
N LYS A 107 17.87 3.39 7.63
CA LYS A 107 19.17 2.98 8.15
C LYS A 107 20.31 3.55 7.31
N ARG A 108 20.29 3.34 5.99
CA ARG A 108 21.30 3.87 5.06
C ARG A 108 21.41 5.39 5.13
N HIS A 109 20.26 6.08 5.19
CA HIS A 109 20.25 7.53 5.25
C HIS A 109 20.84 8.09 6.56
N ARG A 110 20.65 7.39 7.69
CA ARG A 110 21.31 7.76 8.95
C ARG A 110 22.82 7.57 8.90
N GLU A 111 23.29 6.49 8.28
CA GLU A 111 24.73 6.20 8.15
C GLU A 111 25.46 7.21 7.25
N GLN A 112 24.80 7.74 6.21
CA GLN A 112 25.37 8.74 5.29
C GLN A 112 25.44 10.16 5.85
N HIS A 113 24.66 10.46 6.90
CA HIS A 113 24.57 11.78 7.53
C HIS A 113 25.10 11.78 8.97
N SER A 114 25.82 10.73 9.37
CA SER A 114 26.59 10.64 10.62
C SER A 114 28.08 10.80 10.35
#